data_AF-V4NQC1-F1
#
_entry.id   AF-V4NQC1-F1
#
_cell.length_a   1.000
_cell.length_b   1.000
_cell.length_c   1.000
_cell.angle_alpha   90.00
_cell.angle_beta   90.00
_cell.angle_gamma   90.00
#
_symmetry.space_group_name_H-M   'P 1'
#
loop_
_entity.id
_entity.type
_entity.pdbx_description
1 polymer ?
#
loop_
_entity_poly.entity_id
_entity_poly.type
_entity_poly.pdbx_seq_one_letter_code
_entity_poly.pdbx_strand_id
1 'polypeptide(L)'
;MKALAAFACLFLTLATSALAQAGNEQALQVAKASAEASIALKTLTQSAQAIRDPALRQAALAALDDTACIHHRAGLTPRDKTRIIDHLVSAGWLSAPRDPADRLRLADGVFPPLLANDGACPTRPQPFLSAPGGNMGSHHDWPGGLALHEAFNLRQSHDLVQAWHDESGLILDQDLLTSAVIWHDWGKALVFQWREDGSEQTEIQVAGTGAHHVLALAEAISRGLPPKLIQTMACAHAAPLDGDQKKVAAWLEAAAIIAQKDAQTALYTQAPWPPECFVHTLSDQNWIVSEPAAQSSDAALAQVAHRFGLVAGTADYNWRLRLPALAQIGPMRLWQASQTGGDTATEKLITDAGLPLKGR
;
A
#
# COMPACT_ATOMS: atom_id res chain seq x y z
N MET A 1 -31.49 38.82 14.48
CA MET A 1 -30.71 38.85 13.22
C MET A 1 -29.54 37.89 13.39
N LYS A 2 -29.59 36.76 12.66
CA LYS A 2 -28.49 35.94 12.09
C LYS A 2 -27.32 35.58 13.05
N ALA A 3 -27.11 34.37 13.57
CA ALA A 3 -27.24 33.02 13.03
C ALA A 3 -26.62 32.85 11.62
N LEU A 4 -25.29 32.95 11.53
CA LEU A 4 -24.49 32.59 10.36
C LEU A 4 -23.04 32.34 10.80
N ALA A 5 -22.72 31.11 11.25
CA ALA A 5 -21.32 30.68 11.46
C ALA A 5 -21.11 29.16 11.37
N ALA A 6 -22.08 28.38 10.90
CA ALA A 6 -21.98 26.90 10.87
C ALA A 6 -21.87 26.30 9.45
N PHE A 7 -21.84 27.13 8.40
CA PHE A 7 -21.94 26.64 7.01
C PHE A 7 -20.62 26.58 6.23
N ALA A 8 -19.49 27.04 6.81
CA ALA A 8 -18.22 27.12 6.07
C ALA A 8 -17.36 25.83 6.13
N CYS A 9 -17.52 24.98 7.15
CA CYS A 9 -16.73 23.75 7.27
C CYS A 9 -17.26 22.58 6.43
N LEU A 10 -18.55 22.56 6.09
CA LEU A 10 -19.16 21.42 5.36
C LEU A 10 -18.86 21.45 3.86
N PHE A 11 -18.56 22.63 3.29
CA PHE A 11 -18.26 22.78 1.87
C PHE A 11 -16.80 22.46 1.51
N LEU A 12 -15.86 22.63 2.44
CA LEU A 12 -14.46 22.27 2.18
C LEU A 12 -14.23 20.75 2.14
N THR A 13 -14.93 19.98 2.98
CA THR A 13 -14.75 18.53 3.07
C THR A 13 -15.32 17.78 1.85
N LEU A 14 -16.46 18.24 1.33
CA LEU A 14 -17.08 17.66 0.11
C LEU A 14 -16.24 17.87 -1.15
N ALA A 15 -15.59 19.04 -1.28
CA ALA A 15 -14.72 19.33 -2.41
C ALA A 15 -13.46 18.45 -2.38
N THR A 16 -12.85 18.25 -1.20
CA THR A 16 -11.64 17.42 -1.08
C THR A 16 -11.90 15.93 -1.33
N SER A 17 -13.06 15.40 -0.95
CA SER A 17 -13.39 13.98 -1.21
C SER A 17 -13.73 13.69 -2.67
N ALA A 18 -14.36 14.64 -3.38
CA ALA A 18 -14.67 14.49 -4.80
C ALA A 18 -13.42 14.62 -5.69
N LEU A 19 -12.47 15.48 -5.33
CA LEU A 19 -11.23 15.71 -6.09
C LEU A 19 -10.22 14.55 -5.96
N ALA A 20 -10.11 13.91 -4.79
CA ALA A 20 -9.29 12.69 -4.62
C ALA A 20 -9.83 11.50 -5.42
N GLN A 21 -11.14 11.49 -5.73
CA GLN A 21 -11.77 10.41 -6.47
C GLN A 21 -11.41 10.43 -7.97
N ALA A 22 -11.28 11.62 -8.57
CA ALA A 22 -10.92 11.75 -9.99
C ALA A 22 -9.53 11.16 -10.31
N GLY A 23 -8.53 11.44 -9.46
CA GLY A 23 -7.19 10.85 -9.59
C GLY A 23 -7.22 9.32 -9.45
N ASN A 24 -7.94 8.80 -8.45
CA ASN A 24 -8.09 7.35 -8.26
C ASN A 24 -8.80 6.66 -9.44
N GLU A 25 -9.81 7.30 -10.03
CA GLU A 25 -10.50 6.80 -11.23
C GLU A 25 -9.55 6.75 -12.43
N GLN A 26 -8.73 7.77 -12.63
CA GLN A 26 -7.75 7.82 -13.71
C GLN A 26 -6.64 6.77 -13.52
N ALA A 27 -6.15 6.61 -12.29
CA ALA A 27 -5.22 5.54 -11.92
C ALA A 27 -5.79 4.15 -12.22
N LEU A 28 -7.07 3.91 -11.93
CA LEU A 28 -7.72 2.66 -12.26
C LEU A 28 -7.76 2.39 -13.78
N GLN A 29 -7.91 3.43 -14.62
CA GLN A 29 -7.81 3.25 -16.08
C GLN A 29 -6.39 2.86 -16.50
N VAL A 30 -5.37 3.50 -15.92
CA VAL A 30 -3.96 3.16 -16.18
C VAL A 30 -3.67 1.71 -15.77
N ALA A 31 -4.09 1.30 -14.58
CA ALA A 31 -3.87 -0.05 -14.08
C ALA A 31 -4.60 -1.11 -14.92
N LYS A 32 -5.84 -0.84 -15.37
CA LYS A 32 -6.59 -1.73 -16.27
C LYS A 32 -5.95 -1.90 -17.64
N ALA A 33 -5.19 -0.90 -18.11
CA ALA A 33 -4.41 -1.02 -19.34
C ALA A 33 -3.14 -1.89 -19.16
N SER A 34 -2.71 -2.14 -17.93
CA SER A 34 -1.60 -3.04 -17.63
C SER A 34 -2.06 -4.50 -17.61
N ALA A 35 -1.61 -5.27 -18.61
CA ALA A 35 -1.81 -6.71 -18.63
C ALA A 35 -1.12 -7.39 -17.43
N GLU A 36 0.07 -6.93 -17.06
CA GLU A 36 0.87 -7.49 -15.98
C GLU A 36 0.18 -7.27 -14.61
N ALA A 37 -0.33 -6.07 -14.33
CA ALA A 37 -1.07 -5.81 -13.09
C ALA A 37 -2.37 -6.63 -13.01
N SER A 38 -3.08 -6.78 -14.13
CA SER A 38 -4.30 -7.59 -14.20
C SER A 38 -4.01 -9.08 -13.96
N ILE A 39 -2.91 -9.61 -14.53
CA ILE A 39 -2.45 -10.97 -14.29
C ILE A 39 -2.03 -11.14 -12.83
N ALA A 40 -1.29 -10.18 -12.26
CA ALA A 40 -0.84 -10.23 -10.89
C ALA A 40 -2.00 -10.31 -9.89
N LEU A 41 -3.02 -9.45 -10.03
CA LEU A 41 -4.22 -9.49 -9.19
C LEU A 41 -4.98 -10.82 -9.33
N LYS A 42 -5.06 -11.35 -10.55
CA LYS A 42 -5.65 -12.68 -10.80
C LYS A 42 -4.87 -13.78 -10.09
N THR A 43 -3.53 -13.74 -10.16
CA THR A 43 -2.66 -14.70 -9.46
C THR A 43 -2.86 -14.64 -7.95
N LEU A 44 -2.90 -13.44 -7.35
CA LEU A 44 -3.19 -13.26 -5.93
C LEU A 44 -4.55 -13.86 -5.55
N THR A 45 -5.58 -13.60 -6.35
CA THR A 45 -6.93 -14.13 -6.15
C THR A 45 -6.95 -15.65 -6.22
N GLN A 46 -6.29 -16.25 -7.21
CA GLN A 46 -6.21 -17.70 -7.39
C GLN A 46 -5.45 -18.36 -6.24
N SER A 47 -4.35 -17.77 -5.80
CA SER A 47 -3.58 -18.24 -4.66
C SER A 47 -4.39 -18.16 -3.37
N ALA A 48 -5.14 -17.06 -3.14
CA ALA A 48 -6.06 -16.95 -2.02
C ALA A 48 -7.12 -18.05 -2.03
N GLN A 49 -7.73 -18.34 -3.19
CA GLN A 49 -8.71 -19.42 -3.34
C GLN A 49 -8.13 -20.81 -3.05
N ALA A 50 -6.86 -21.02 -3.37
CA ALA A 50 -6.16 -22.30 -3.18
C ALA A 50 -5.73 -22.57 -1.73
N ILE A 51 -5.78 -21.57 -0.84
CA ILE A 51 -5.52 -21.75 0.60
C ILE A 51 -6.47 -22.82 1.16
N ARG A 52 -5.90 -23.82 1.85
CA ARG A 52 -6.61 -24.97 2.43
C ARG A 52 -7.28 -24.59 3.73
N ASP A 53 -6.57 -23.88 4.61
CA ASP A 53 -7.15 -23.38 5.87
C ASP A 53 -8.30 -22.39 5.58
N PRO A 54 -9.54 -22.68 6.02
CA PRO A 54 -10.70 -21.87 5.66
C PRO A 54 -10.64 -20.45 6.24
N ALA A 55 -10.04 -20.25 7.42
CA ALA A 55 -9.92 -18.95 8.04
C ALA A 55 -8.90 -18.07 7.31
N LEU A 56 -7.74 -18.65 6.96
CA LEU A 56 -6.71 -17.95 6.16
C LEU A 56 -7.19 -17.64 4.75
N ARG A 57 -7.96 -18.56 4.13
CA ARG A 57 -8.58 -18.34 2.82
C ARG A 57 -9.57 -17.18 2.87
N GLN A 58 -10.47 -17.18 3.85
CA GLN A 58 -11.45 -16.11 4.01
C GLN A 58 -10.76 -14.76 4.25
N ALA A 59 -9.73 -14.74 5.09
CA ALA A 59 -8.93 -13.55 5.32
C ALA A 59 -8.32 -13.02 4.01
N ALA A 60 -7.61 -13.86 3.26
CA ALA A 60 -6.95 -13.45 2.02
C ALA A 60 -7.93 -12.93 0.95
N LEU A 61 -9.08 -13.59 0.79
CA LEU A 61 -10.12 -13.14 -0.13
C LEU A 61 -10.72 -11.79 0.30
N ALA A 62 -10.88 -11.56 1.60
CA ALA A 62 -11.39 -10.30 2.11
C ALA A 62 -10.44 -9.11 1.88
N ALA A 63 -9.13 -9.33 1.85
CA ALA A 63 -8.15 -8.28 1.51
C ALA A 63 -8.33 -7.78 0.07
N LEU A 64 -8.67 -8.68 -0.85
CA LEU A 64 -8.81 -8.41 -2.28
C LEU A 64 -10.21 -7.91 -2.68
N ASP A 65 -11.18 -7.94 -1.76
CA ASP A 65 -12.53 -7.43 -1.98
C ASP A 65 -12.56 -5.90 -1.82
N ASP A 66 -12.75 -5.18 -2.93
CA ASP A 66 -12.82 -3.71 -2.96
C ASP A 66 -14.10 -3.16 -2.29
N THR A 67 -15.10 -4.01 -2.04
CA THR A 67 -16.37 -3.64 -1.43
C THR A 67 -16.43 -3.88 0.07
N ALA A 68 -15.42 -4.54 0.64
CA ALA A 68 -15.38 -4.86 2.06
C ALA A 68 -15.35 -3.59 2.93
N CYS A 69 -16.19 -3.55 3.97
CA CYS A 69 -16.15 -2.50 4.99
C CYS A 69 -14.79 -2.50 5.68
N ILE A 70 -14.29 -1.33 6.09
CA ILE A 70 -13.06 -1.17 6.86
C ILE A 70 -13.42 -1.15 8.35
N HIS A 71 -13.08 -2.22 9.06
CA HIS A 71 -13.55 -2.49 10.43
C HIS A 71 -12.97 -1.53 11.45
N HIS A 72 -11.68 -1.17 11.36
CA HIS A 72 -11.07 -0.24 12.31
C HIS A 72 -11.59 1.21 12.16
N ARG A 73 -12.36 1.49 11.11
CA ARG A 73 -12.93 2.80 10.78
C ARG A 73 -14.43 2.90 11.01
N ALA A 74 -15.15 1.78 10.93
CA ALA A 74 -16.59 1.73 11.05
C ALA A 74 -17.10 2.40 12.33
N GLY A 75 -17.96 3.42 12.17
CA GLY A 75 -18.62 4.09 13.29
C GLY A 75 -17.72 4.97 14.18
N LEU A 76 -16.49 5.28 13.77
CA LEU A 76 -15.61 6.17 14.54
C LEU A 76 -16.19 7.59 14.64
N THR A 77 -16.37 8.08 15.86
CA THR A 77 -16.74 9.48 16.10
C THR A 77 -15.52 10.40 16.03
N PRO A 78 -15.69 11.73 15.85
CA PRO A 78 -14.59 12.70 15.98
C PRO A 78 -13.86 12.61 17.33
N ARG A 79 -14.57 12.25 18.40
CA ARG A 79 -13.99 12.03 19.73
C ARG A 79 -13.09 10.80 19.76
N ASP A 80 -13.48 9.72 19.10
CA ASP A 80 -12.66 8.51 19.00
C ASP A 80 -11.39 8.76 18.20
N LYS A 81 -11.53 9.43 17.04
CA LYS A 81 -10.38 9.83 16.21
C LYS A 81 -9.38 10.67 17.04
N THR A 82 -9.89 11.64 17.80
CA THR A 82 -9.07 12.47 18.71
C THR A 82 -8.35 11.62 19.76
N ARG A 83 -9.07 10.73 20.45
CA ARG A 83 -8.51 9.85 21.48
C ARG A 83 -7.43 8.91 20.95
N ILE A 84 -7.63 8.35 19.75
CA ILE A 84 -6.64 7.48 19.10
C ILE A 84 -5.36 8.26 18.82
N ILE A 85 -5.46 9.47 18.24
CA ILE A 85 -4.29 10.33 17.98
C ILE A 85 -3.57 10.67 19.28
N ASP A 86 -4.30 11.08 20.33
CA ASP A 86 -3.69 11.41 21.61
C ASP A 86 -2.98 10.21 22.24
N HIS A 87 -3.54 9.01 22.10
CA HIS A 87 -2.92 7.79 22.61
C HIS A 87 -1.67 7.40 21.82
N LEU A 88 -1.70 7.51 20.49
CA LEU A 88 -0.51 7.27 19.66
C LEU A 88 0.62 8.27 19.99
N VAL A 89 0.29 9.54 20.24
CA VAL A 89 1.26 10.55 20.67
C VAL A 89 1.81 10.24 22.06
N SER A 90 0.95 9.91 23.03
CA SER A 90 1.40 9.62 24.39
C SER A 90 2.24 8.34 24.50
N ALA A 91 1.97 7.36 23.64
CA ALA A 91 2.75 6.14 23.52
C ALA A 91 4.07 6.33 22.72
N GLY A 92 4.28 7.50 22.10
CA GLY A 92 5.47 7.80 21.30
C GLY A 92 5.44 7.22 19.88
N TRP A 93 4.30 6.73 19.42
CA TRP A 93 4.11 6.17 18.08
C TRP A 93 3.77 7.22 17.03
N LEU A 94 3.40 8.41 17.46
CA LEU A 94 3.35 9.63 16.65
C LEU A 94 4.17 10.73 17.32
N SER A 95 4.76 11.60 16.50
CA SER A 95 5.39 12.82 17.01
C SER A 95 4.36 13.73 17.66
N ALA A 96 4.75 14.41 18.74
CA ALA A 96 3.92 15.46 19.33
C ALA A 96 3.67 16.56 18.29
N PRO A 97 2.41 16.96 18.04
CA PRO A 97 2.11 17.97 17.04
C PRO A 97 2.71 19.32 17.45
N ARG A 98 3.37 20.00 16.51
CA ARG A 98 4.00 21.31 16.75
C ARG A 98 2.99 22.44 16.83
N ASP A 99 1.88 22.30 16.11
CA ASP A 99 0.81 23.28 16.01
C ASP A 99 -0.51 22.57 15.61
N PRO A 100 -1.66 23.28 15.59
CA PRO A 100 -2.94 22.69 15.20
C PRO A 100 -3.00 22.15 13.76
N ALA A 101 -2.23 22.72 12.82
CA ALA A 101 -2.19 22.26 11.44
C ALA A 101 -1.37 20.96 11.29
N ASP A 102 -0.28 20.83 12.05
CA ASP A 102 0.49 19.59 12.19
C ASP A 102 -0.37 18.47 12.78
N ARG A 103 -1.19 18.77 13.79
CA ARG A 103 -2.15 17.81 14.36
C ARG A 103 -3.16 17.33 13.33
N LEU A 104 -3.69 18.23 12.49
CA LEU A 104 -4.61 17.85 11.42
C LEU A 104 -3.91 16.94 10.40
N ARG A 105 -2.68 17.26 9.97
CA ARG A 105 -1.91 16.41 9.05
C ARG A 105 -1.64 15.01 9.61
N LEU A 106 -1.33 14.89 10.91
CA LEU A 106 -1.19 13.59 11.56
C LEU A 106 -2.52 12.83 11.59
N ALA A 107 -3.62 13.53 11.89
CA ALA A 107 -4.95 12.92 11.87
C ALA A 107 -5.33 12.43 10.47
N ASP A 108 -5.06 13.21 9.43
CA ASP A 108 -5.32 12.83 8.03
C ASP A 108 -4.45 11.65 7.57
N GLY A 109 -3.25 11.50 8.13
CA GLY A 109 -2.38 10.37 7.82
C GLY A 109 -2.78 9.05 8.53
N VAL A 110 -3.31 9.12 9.76
CA VAL A 110 -3.88 7.94 10.45
C VAL A 110 -5.28 7.61 9.93
N PHE A 111 -6.00 8.62 9.47
CA PHE A 111 -7.38 8.51 9.02
C PHE A 111 -7.55 9.09 7.61
N PRO A 112 -6.86 8.52 6.60
CA PRO A 112 -6.99 8.99 5.23
C PRO A 112 -8.46 8.99 4.79
N PRO A 113 -8.85 9.86 3.85
CA PRO A 113 -10.23 9.93 3.40
C PRO A 113 -10.65 8.60 2.76
N LEU A 114 -11.85 8.14 3.11
CA LEU A 114 -12.44 6.88 2.61
C LEU A 114 -13.78 7.15 1.92
N LEU A 115 -14.28 6.19 1.16
CA LEU A 115 -15.67 6.21 0.73
C LEU A 115 -16.57 5.88 1.93
N ALA A 116 -17.72 6.55 2.03
CA ALA A 116 -18.64 6.43 3.17
C ALA A 116 -17.93 6.56 4.54
N ASN A 117 -16.93 7.46 4.63
CA ASN A 117 -15.94 7.56 5.72
C ASN A 117 -16.52 7.59 7.15
N ASP A 118 -17.66 8.26 7.33
CA ASP A 118 -18.30 8.42 8.65
C ASP A 118 -19.51 7.48 8.84
N GLY A 119 -19.68 6.51 7.96
CA GLY A 119 -20.75 5.51 8.01
C GLY A 119 -20.41 4.26 8.81
N ALA A 120 -21.35 3.32 8.84
CA ALA A 120 -21.16 2.00 9.45
C ALA A 120 -20.29 1.06 8.58
N CYS A 121 -20.10 1.38 7.31
CA CYS A 121 -19.33 0.60 6.35
C CYS A 121 -18.51 1.53 5.45
N PRO A 122 -17.45 2.17 5.98
CA PRO A 122 -16.49 2.87 5.14
C PRO A 122 -15.76 1.86 4.24
N THR A 123 -15.51 2.22 2.99
CA THR A 123 -14.80 1.36 2.02
C THR A 123 -13.59 2.06 1.42
N ARG A 124 -12.74 1.29 0.75
CA ARG A 124 -11.48 1.80 0.20
C ARG A 124 -11.72 2.92 -0.82
N PRO A 125 -10.87 3.96 -0.84
CA PRO A 125 -10.99 5.07 -1.79
C PRO A 125 -10.61 4.67 -3.23
N GLN A 126 -9.92 3.54 -3.37
CA GLN A 126 -9.52 2.97 -4.64
C GLN A 126 -9.42 1.44 -4.56
N PRO A 127 -9.57 0.73 -5.69
CA PRO A 127 -9.31 -0.71 -5.78
C PRO A 127 -7.88 -1.12 -5.43
N PHE A 128 -7.69 -2.39 -5.04
CA PHE A 128 -6.36 -3.00 -4.91
C PHE A 128 -5.55 -2.85 -6.21
N LEU A 129 -6.23 -2.97 -7.36
CA LEU A 129 -5.61 -2.89 -8.68
C LEU A 129 -5.00 -1.51 -8.99
N SER A 130 -5.56 -0.41 -8.50
CA SER A 130 -5.07 0.94 -8.84
C SER A 130 -4.07 1.49 -7.83
N ALA A 131 -3.95 0.86 -6.67
CA ALA A 131 -3.02 1.29 -5.64
C ALA A 131 -1.56 1.08 -6.09
N PRO A 132 -0.67 2.03 -5.78
CA PRO A 132 0.76 1.81 -5.93
C PRO A 132 1.29 0.87 -4.83
N GLY A 133 2.34 0.15 -5.16
CA GLY A 133 3.07 -0.74 -4.26
C GLY A 133 4.18 -0.03 -3.49
N GLY A 134 4.41 1.25 -3.71
CA GLY A 134 5.35 2.08 -2.95
C GLY A 134 5.01 3.55 -3.11
N ASN A 135 5.62 4.41 -2.30
CA ASN A 135 5.43 5.85 -2.39
C ASN A 135 6.10 6.43 -3.64
N MET A 136 5.60 7.56 -4.12
CA MET A 136 6.20 8.32 -5.23
C MET A 136 7.73 8.44 -5.10
N GLY A 137 8.44 8.00 -6.13
CA GLY A 137 9.90 7.93 -6.22
C GLY A 137 10.53 6.63 -5.68
N SER A 138 9.72 5.69 -5.19
CA SER A 138 10.15 4.35 -4.75
C SER A 138 9.74 3.27 -5.76
N HIS A 139 10.05 2.02 -5.43
CA HIS A 139 9.61 0.86 -6.19
C HIS A 139 8.07 0.72 -6.21
N HIS A 140 7.53 0.33 -7.36
CA HIS A 140 6.08 0.10 -7.55
C HIS A 140 5.18 1.32 -7.36
N ASP A 141 5.68 2.54 -7.52
CA ASP A 141 4.96 3.80 -7.31
C ASP A 141 4.05 4.24 -8.49
N TRP A 142 3.37 3.28 -9.11
CA TRP A 142 2.47 3.50 -10.25
C TRP A 142 1.16 2.72 -10.09
N PRO A 143 0.07 3.09 -10.81
CA PRO A 143 -1.17 2.34 -10.76
C PRO A 143 -0.99 0.89 -11.23
N GLY A 144 -1.37 -0.08 -10.40
CA GLY A 144 -1.07 -1.51 -10.62
C GLY A 144 0.13 -2.02 -9.84
N GLY A 145 0.91 -1.11 -9.24
CA GLY A 145 2.12 -1.43 -8.50
C GLY A 145 1.87 -2.36 -7.31
N LEU A 146 0.79 -2.18 -6.54
CA LEU A 146 0.51 -3.02 -5.37
C LEU A 146 0.26 -4.48 -5.77
N ALA A 147 -0.54 -4.70 -6.81
CA ALA A 147 -0.80 -6.05 -7.33
C ALA A 147 0.50 -6.73 -7.80
N LEU A 148 1.36 -6.00 -8.51
CA LEU A 148 2.65 -6.51 -8.99
C LEU A 148 3.60 -6.82 -7.83
N HIS A 149 3.72 -5.89 -6.89
CA HIS A 149 4.55 -6.03 -5.69
C HIS A 149 4.18 -7.30 -4.91
N GLU A 150 2.89 -7.45 -4.59
CA GLU A 150 2.42 -8.58 -3.79
C GLU A 150 2.49 -9.90 -4.55
N ALA A 151 2.22 -9.91 -5.86
CA ALA A 151 2.35 -11.14 -6.66
C ALA A 151 3.81 -11.60 -6.77
N PHE A 152 4.76 -10.66 -6.86
CA PHE A 152 6.18 -10.97 -6.86
C PHE A 152 6.64 -11.48 -5.49
N ASN A 153 6.23 -10.81 -4.40
CA ASN A 153 6.51 -11.24 -3.03
C ASN A 153 5.93 -12.63 -2.75
N LEU A 154 4.72 -12.91 -3.23
CA LEU A 154 4.08 -14.21 -3.06
C LEU A 154 4.89 -15.31 -3.74
N ARG A 155 5.34 -15.05 -4.98
CA ARG A 155 6.17 -16.00 -5.70
C ARG A 155 7.48 -16.26 -4.98
N GLN A 156 8.17 -15.21 -4.54
CA GLN A 156 9.40 -15.34 -3.76
C GLN A 156 9.19 -16.12 -2.47
N SER A 157 8.09 -15.86 -1.76
CA SER A 157 7.74 -16.55 -0.53
C SER A 157 7.60 -18.06 -0.77
N HIS A 158 6.87 -18.47 -1.82
CA HIS A 158 6.70 -19.89 -2.16
C HIS A 158 8.02 -20.54 -2.59
N ASP A 159 8.84 -19.85 -3.39
CA ASP A 159 10.15 -20.35 -3.81
C ASP A 159 11.10 -20.52 -2.60
N LEU A 160 11.07 -19.60 -1.63
CA LEU A 160 11.82 -19.70 -0.38
C LEU A 160 11.34 -20.85 0.51
N VAL A 161 10.02 -21.05 0.63
CA VAL A 161 9.46 -22.20 1.37
C VAL A 161 9.98 -23.51 0.77
N GLN A 162 9.94 -23.63 -0.56
CA GLN A 162 10.42 -24.82 -1.25
C GLN A 162 11.92 -25.03 -1.03
N ALA A 163 12.73 -23.97 -1.18
CA ALA A 163 14.17 -24.04 -0.98
C ALA A 163 14.54 -24.48 0.45
N TRP A 164 13.89 -23.91 1.48
CA TRP A 164 14.14 -24.31 2.87
C TRP A 164 13.73 -25.75 3.15
N HIS A 165 12.63 -26.21 2.54
CA HIS A 165 12.20 -27.59 2.63
C HIS A 165 13.23 -28.54 2.00
N ASP A 166 13.67 -28.25 0.78
CA ASP A 166 14.58 -29.13 0.03
C ASP A 166 15.98 -29.21 0.68
N GLU A 167 16.48 -28.09 1.20
CA GLU A 167 17.84 -28.02 1.77
C GLU A 167 17.92 -28.53 3.21
N SER A 168 16.87 -28.34 4.02
CA SER A 168 16.93 -28.58 5.47
C SER A 168 15.78 -29.41 6.05
N GLY A 169 14.77 -29.74 5.24
CA GLY A 169 13.54 -30.38 5.70
C GLY A 169 12.64 -29.45 6.53
N LEU A 170 12.92 -28.14 6.57
CA LEU A 170 12.10 -27.19 7.30
C LEU A 170 10.68 -27.15 6.70
N ILE A 171 9.68 -27.36 7.53
CA ILE A 171 8.27 -27.30 7.13
C ILE A 171 7.71 -25.96 7.55
N LEU A 172 7.28 -25.16 6.57
CA LEU A 172 6.66 -23.85 6.78
C LEU A 172 5.22 -23.87 6.29
N ASP A 173 4.38 -23.08 6.92
CA ASP A 173 2.98 -22.92 6.54
C ASP A 173 2.87 -21.97 5.33
N GLN A 174 2.82 -22.55 4.13
CA GLN A 174 2.65 -21.80 2.88
C GLN A 174 1.27 -21.12 2.79
N ASP A 175 0.23 -21.65 3.43
CA ASP A 175 -1.11 -21.05 3.44
C ASP A 175 -1.09 -19.76 4.26
N LEU A 176 -0.43 -19.79 5.42
CA LEU A 176 -0.18 -18.63 6.27
C LEU A 176 0.62 -17.55 5.52
N LEU A 177 1.71 -17.92 4.86
CA LEU A 177 2.53 -17.00 4.07
C LEU A 177 1.74 -16.37 2.92
N THR A 178 0.93 -17.17 2.22
CA THR A 178 0.07 -16.67 1.14
C THR A 178 -0.89 -15.61 1.66
N SER A 179 -1.54 -15.86 2.80
CA SER A 179 -2.45 -14.91 3.42
C SER A 179 -1.72 -13.67 3.95
N ALA A 180 -0.55 -13.84 4.56
CA ALA A 180 0.24 -12.74 5.12
C ALA A 180 0.75 -11.78 4.04
N VAL A 181 1.30 -12.31 2.95
CA VAL A 181 1.76 -11.51 1.81
C VAL A 181 0.62 -10.64 1.29
N ILE A 182 -0.52 -11.24 0.91
CA ILE A 182 -1.68 -10.51 0.37
C ILE A 182 -2.16 -9.36 1.28
N TRP A 183 -1.96 -9.47 2.59
CA TRP A 183 -2.48 -8.52 3.57
C TRP A 183 -1.51 -7.42 3.99
N HIS A 184 -0.20 -7.65 4.00
CA HIS A 184 0.71 -6.82 4.77
C HIS A 184 0.73 -5.36 4.31
N ASP A 185 0.66 -5.13 3.00
CA ASP A 185 0.59 -3.79 2.41
C ASP A 185 -0.81 -3.38 1.94
N TRP A 186 -1.86 -4.08 2.39
CA TRP A 186 -3.24 -3.74 2.09
C TRP A 186 -3.57 -2.26 2.39
N GLY A 187 -2.93 -1.67 3.39
CA GLY A 187 -3.08 -0.27 3.77
C GLY A 187 -2.62 0.72 2.68
N LYS A 188 -1.80 0.30 1.72
CA LYS A 188 -1.36 1.15 0.58
C LYS A 188 -2.54 1.62 -0.25
N ALA A 189 -3.58 0.79 -0.38
CA ALA A 189 -4.84 1.16 -1.04
C ALA A 189 -5.63 2.25 -0.29
N LEU A 190 -5.28 2.57 0.96
CA LEU A 190 -5.88 3.67 1.73
C LEU A 190 -5.04 4.94 1.68
N VAL A 191 -3.71 4.80 1.83
CA VAL A 191 -2.81 5.93 2.06
C VAL A 191 -2.31 6.57 0.77
N PHE A 192 -2.04 5.79 -0.28
CA PHE A 192 -1.47 6.29 -1.54
C PHE A 192 -2.56 6.63 -2.55
N GLN A 193 -3.44 7.55 -2.17
CA GLN A 193 -4.47 8.07 -3.06
C GLN A 193 -3.89 9.00 -4.11
N TRP A 194 -4.41 8.91 -5.32
CA TRP A 194 -3.94 9.68 -6.47
C TRP A 194 -4.61 11.05 -6.52
N ARG A 195 -3.81 12.09 -6.76
CA ARG A 195 -4.29 13.43 -7.08
C ARG A 195 -4.51 13.60 -8.58
N GLU A 196 -5.26 14.65 -8.96
CA GLU A 196 -5.52 14.98 -10.36
C GLU A 196 -4.26 15.25 -11.18
N ASP A 197 -3.15 15.64 -10.55
CA ASP A 197 -1.87 15.86 -11.22
C ASP A 197 -1.03 14.57 -11.38
N GLY A 198 -1.53 13.43 -10.93
CA GLY A 198 -0.83 12.15 -10.97
C GLY A 198 0.22 11.97 -9.87
N SER A 199 0.27 12.87 -8.89
CA SER A 199 1.03 12.65 -7.65
C SER A 199 0.23 11.85 -6.62
N GLU A 200 0.93 11.22 -5.69
CA GLU A 200 0.32 10.46 -4.58
C GLU A 200 0.19 11.30 -3.31
N GLN A 201 -0.84 11.03 -2.51
CA GLN A 201 -0.92 11.51 -1.15
C GLN A 201 0.32 11.09 -0.35
N THR A 202 0.92 12.04 0.37
CA THR A 202 2.12 11.80 1.15
C THR A 202 1.77 11.01 2.40
N GLU A 203 2.44 9.89 2.58
CA GLU A 203 2.32 9.04 3.76
C GLU A 203 3.05 9.64 4.96
N ILE A 204 2.47 9.47 6.16
CA ILE A 204 3.14 9.74 7.43
C ILE A 204 3.77 8.46 7.98
N GLN A 205 4.68 8.61 8.94
CA GLN A 205 5.16 7.47 9.71
C GLN A 205 4.34 7.27 10.99
N VAL A 206 4.09 6.00 11.33
CA VAL A 206 3.51 5.56 12.60
C VAL A 206 4.42 4.48 13.18
N ALA A 207 4.86 4.65 14.42
CA ALA A 207 5.82 3.74 15.07
C ALA A 207 7.09 3.48 14.23
N GLY A 208 7.56 4.51 13.51
CA GLY A 208 8.80 4.46 12.72
C GLY A 208 8.72 3.71 11.39
N THR A 209 7.53 3.29 10.95
CA THR A 209 7.29 2.72 9.61
C THR A 209 6.20 3.50 8.88
N GLY A 210 6.00 3.24 7.58
CA GLY A 210 4.90 3.80 6.80
C GLY A 210 3.54 3.47 7.42
N ALA A 211 2.64 4.45 7.49
CA ALA A 211 1.30 4.28 8.06
C ALA A 211 0.53 3.10 7.44
N HIS A 212 0.73 2.78 6.15
CA HIS A 212 0.06 1.66 5.49
C HIS A 212 0.21 0.34 6.25
N HIS A 213 1.42 0.05 6.75
CA HIS A 213 1.72 -1.20 7.45
C HIS A 213 0.92 -1.30 8.75
N VAL A 214 0.95 -0.22 9.54
CA VAL A 214 0.23 -0.16 10.82
C VAL A 214 -1.28 -0.17 10.60
N LEU A 215 -1.79 0.46 9.53
CA LEU A 215 -3.21 0.45 9.18
C LEU A 215 -3.70 -0.91 8.67
N ALA A 216 -2.87 -1.65 7.93
CA ALA A 216 -3.17 -3.02 7.54
C ALA A 216 -3.26 -3.95 8.77
N LEU A 217 -2.32 -3.82 9.70
CA LEU A 217 -2.35 -4.54 10.98
C LEU A 217 -3.57 -4.14 11.83
N ALA A 218 -3.92 -2.86 11.89
CA ALA A 218 -5.08 -2.39 12.63
C ALA A 218 -6.36 -3.00 12.09
N GLU A 219 -6.48 -3.08 10.76
CA GLU A 219 -7.61 -3.73 10.11
C GLU A 219 -7.67 -5.24 10.42
N ALA A 220 -6.53 -5.94 10.34
CA ALA A 220 -6.44 -7.35 10.69
C ALA A 220 -6.86 -7.62 12.15
N ILE A 221 -6.40 -6.77 13.09
CA ILE A 221 -6.78 -6.83 14.51
C ILE A 221 -8.27 -6.55 14.69
N SER A 222 -8.82 -5.52 14.04
CA SER A 222 -10.25 -5.17 14.13
C SER A 222 -11.17 -6.25 13.55
N ARG A 223 -10.71 -6.99 12.53
CA ARG A 223 -11.41 -8.16 11.98
C ARG A 223 -11.30 -9.41 12.85
N GLY A 224 -10.38 -9.44 13.81
CA GLY A 224 -10.10 -10.63 14.62
C GLY A 224 -9.45 -11.75 13.79
N LEU A 225 -8.58 -11.39 12.85
CA LEU A 225 -7.84 -12.39 12.08
C LEU A 225 -6.96 -13.28 12.99
N PRO A 226 -6.57 -14.49 12.54
CA PRO A 226 -5.77 -15.40 13.36
C PRO A 226 -4.49 -14.73 13.90
N PRO A 227 -4.13 -14.88 15.20
CA PRO A 227 -2.96 -14.23 15.78
C PRO A 227 -1.64 -14.52 15.04
N LYS A 228 -1.44 -15.77 14.58
CA LYS A 228 -0.25 -16.17 13.81
C LYS A 228 -0.17 -15.42 12.46
N LEU A 229 -1.33 -15.12 11.83
CA LEU A 229 -1.41 -14.30 10.62
C LEU A 229 -1.02 -12.86 10.92
N ILE A 230 -1.57 -12.25 11.98
CA ILE A 230 -1.24 -10.88 12.39
C ILE A 230 0.27 -10.75 12.69
N GLN A 231 0.86 -11.71 13.41
CA GLN A 231 2.31 -11.75 13.65
C GLN A 231 3.10 -11.85 12.36
N THR A 232 2.72 -12.77 11.47
CA THR A 232 3.44 -12.98 10.20
C THR A 232 3.37 -11.71 9.34
N MET A 233 2.19 -11.09 9.19
CA MET A 233 2.04 -9.79 8.50
C MET A 233 2.97 -8.73 9.09
N ALA A 234 3.04 -8.61 10.42
CA ALA A 234 3.83 -7.57 11.07
C ALA A 234 5.33 -7.68 10.75
N CYS A 235 5.81 -8.88 10.41
CA CYS A 235 7.21 -9.17 10.11
C CYS A 235 7.64 -8.77 8.68
N ALA A 236 6.75 -8.26 7.81
CA ALA A 236 7.11 -7.92 6.43
C ALA A 236 8.33 -6.98 6.34
N HIS A 237 8.25 -5.84 7.03
CA HIS A 237 9.25 -4.77 6.97
C HIS A 237 10.46 -5.00 7.89
N ALA A 238 10.41 -5.98 8.78
CA ALA A 238 11.55 -6.39 9.61
C ALA A 238 11.35 -7.79 10.21
N ALA A 239 12.43 -8.57 10.20
CA ALA A 239 12.47 -9.83 10.91
C ALA A 239 12.49 -9.56 12.43
N PRO A 240 11.77 -10.33 13.25
CA PRO A 240 11.79 -10.17 14.71
C PRO A 240 13.07 -10.80 15.31
N LEU A 241 14.23 -10.30 14.89
CA LEU A 241 15.56 -10.64 15.40
C LEU A 241 16.18 -9.41 16.07
N ASP A 242 17.00 -9.66 17.09
CA ASP A 242 17.81 -8.64 17.76
C ASP A 242 17.00 -7.37 18.11
N GLY A 243 17.47 -6.20 17.66
CA GLY A 243 16.83 -4.91 17.89
C GLY A 243 15.49 -4.74 17.16
N ASP A 244 15.26 -5.48 16.07
CA ASP A 244 14.08 -5.32 15.23
C ASP A 244 12.82 -5.92 15.86
N GLN A 245 12.95 -6.81 16.84
CA GLN A 245 11.83 -7.28 17.67
C GLN A 245 11.04 -6.11 18.28
N LYS A 246 11.74 -5.05 18.70
CA LYS A 246 11.10 -3.86 19.27
C LYS A 246 10.33 -3.06 18.23
N LYS A 247 10.78 -3.05 16.97
CA LYS A 247 10.06 -2.39 15.87
C LYS A 247 8.76 -3.13 15.58
N VAL A 248 8.83 -4.45 15.40
CA VAL A 248 7.65 -5.29 15.14
C VAL A 248 6.62 -5.18 16.28
N ALA A 249 7.09 -5.22 17.53
CA ALA A 249 6.22 -5.03 18.69
C ALA A 249 5.55 -3.63 18.70
N ALA A 250 6.30 -2.57 18.41
CA ALA A 250 5.76 -1.21 18.34
C ALA A 250 4.69 -1.06 17.25
N TRP A 251 4.84 -1.73 16.10
CA TRP A 251 3.83 -1.73 15.05
C TRP A 251 2.53 -2.40 15.49
N LEU A 252 2.62 -3.55 16.16
CA LEU A 252 1.46 -4.25 16.71
C LEU A 252 0.75 -3.44 17.81
N GLU A 253 1.51 -2.76 18.67
CA GLU A 253 0.95 -1.89 19.72
C GLU A 253 0.24 -0.67 19.11
N ALA A 254 0.87 0.01 18.15
CA ALA A 254 0.25 1.14 17.45
C ALA A 254 -1.01 0.71 16.69
N ALA A 255 -0.97 -0.44 16.02
CA ALA A 255 -2.11 -1.01 15.32
C ALA A 255 -3.27 -1.34 16.28
N ALA A 256 -2.98 -1.92 17.45
CA ALA A 256 -3.99 -2.20 18.47
C ALA A 256 -4.63 -0.91 19.02
N ILE A 257 -3.88 0.17 19.19
CA ILE A 257 -4.43 1.49 19.56
C ILE A 257 -5.43 1.98 18.52
N ILE A 258 -5.08 1.91 17.23
CA ILE A 258 -5.97 2.31 16.13
C ILE A 258 -7.21 1.41 16.07
N ALA A 259 -7.02 0.10 16.24
CA ALA A 259 -8.09 -0.89 16.30
C ALA A 259 -8.96 -0.80 17.58
N GLN A 260 -8.54 0.04 18.54
CA GLN A 260 -9.16 0.19 19.86
C GLN A 260 -9.27 -1.13 20.62
N LYS A 261 -8.21 -1.95 20.54
CA LYS A 261 -8.08 -3.21 21.25
C LYS A 261 -6.95 -3.13 22.27
N ASP A 262 -7.06 -3.93 23.33
CA ASP A 262 -5.95 -4.11 24.25
C ASP A 262 -4.90 -5.04 23.62
N ALA A 263 -3.67 -4.55 23.53
CA ALA A 263 -2.53 -5.31 23.02
C ALA A 263 -1.88 -6.20 24.09
N GLN A 264 -1.98 -5.83 25.37
CA GLN A 264 -1.18 -6.43 26.45
C GLN A 264 -1.49 -7.91 26.67
N THR A 265 -2.74 -8.29 26.43
CA THR A 265 -3.23 -9.66 26.62
C THR A 265 -3.42 -10.39 25.29
N ALA A 266 -3.14 -9.73 24.17
CA ALA A 266 -3.42 -10.28 22.86
C ALA A 266 -2.38 -11.34 22.44
N LEU A 267 -2.86 -12.47 21.91
CA LEU A 267 -1.97 -13.57 21.50
C LEU A 267 -0.94 -13.14 20.44
N TYR A 268 -1.26 -12.16 19.60
CA TYR A 268 -0.32 -11.65 18.59
C TYR A 268 0.85 -10.86 19.19
N THR A 269 0.82 -10.50 20.47
CA THR A 269 1.96 -9.89 21.18
C THR A 269 2.66 -10.85 22.14
N GLN A 270 1.96 -11.88 22.63
CA GLN A 270 2.46 -12.78 23.67
C GLN A 270 3.01 -14.11 23.14
N ALA A 271 2.56 -14.56 21.97
CA ALA A 271 2.99 -15.84 21.40
C ALA A 271 4.41 -15.74 20.80
N PRO A 272 5.19 -16.84 20.78
CA PRO A 272 6.46 -16.89 20.06
C PRO A 272 6.29 -16.50 18.59
N TRP A 273 7.30 -15.85 18.01
CA TRP A 273 7.29 -15.48 16.60
C TRP A 273 7.23 -16.73 15.70
N PRO A 274 6.33 -16.76 14.70
CA PRO A 274 6.27 -17.87 13.76
C PRO A 274 7.53 -17.89 12.86
N PRO A 275 8.08 -19.06 12.49
CA PRO A 275 9.22 -19.12 11.58
C PRO A 275 8.90 -18.53 10.20
N GLU A 276 7.61 -18.49 9.82
CA GLU A 276 7.14 -17.82 8.60
C GLU A 276 7.46 -16.31 8.59
N CYS A 277 7.65 -15.66 9.74
CA CYS A 277 8.09 -14.27 9.80
C CYS A 277 9.37 -14.04 8.99
N PHE A 278 10.36 -14.93 9.11
CA PHE A 278 11.65 -14.75 8.45
C PHE A 278 11.53 -14.88 6.93
N VAL A 279 10.74 -15.84 6.45
CA VAL A 279 10.46 -15.98 5.02
C VAL A 279 9.66 -14.80 4.49
N HIS A 280 8.69 -14.30 5.27
CA HIS A 280 7.91 -13.16 4.85
C HIS A 280 8.76 -11.89 4.75
N THR A 281 9.62 -11.61 5.74
CA THR A 281 10.58 -10.50 5.68
C THR A 281 11.42 -10.57 4.41
N LEU A 282 12.01 -11.74 4.12
CA LEU A 282 12.86 -11.95 2.95
C LEU A 282 12.09 -11.77 1.64
N SER A 283 10.86 -12.27 1.58
CA SER A 283 10.03 -12.19 0.37
C SER A 283 9.68 -10.76 -0.01
N ASP A 284 9.71 -9.82 0.94
CA ASP A 284 9.44 -8.39 0.71
C ASP A 284 10.70 -7.57 0.37
N GLN A 285 11.90 -8.15 0.41
CA GLN A 285 13.16 -7.41 0.15
C GLN A 285 13.45 -7.15 -1.34
N ASN A 286 12.47 -7.28 -2.23
CA ASN A 286 12.69 -7.09 -3.67
C ASN A 286 13.07 -5.64 -4.03
N TRP A 287 12.76 -4.69 -3.14
CA TRP A 287 13.04 -3.26 -3.27
C TRP A 287 14.50 -2.97 -3.57
N ILE A 288 15.43 -3.82 -3.11
CA ILE A 288 16.87 -3.73 -3.36
C ILE A 288 17.18 -3.67 -4.87
N VAL A 289 16.36 -4.32 -5.70
CA VAL A 289 16.49 -4.28 -7.17
C VAL A 289 15.44 -3.36 -7.80
N SER A 290 14.20 -3.39 -7.31
CA SER A 290 13.09 -2.67 -7.94
C SER A 290 13.13 -1.15 -7.73
N GLU A 291 13.70 -0.67 -6.62
CA GLU A 291 13.83 0.77 -6.36
C GLU A 291 14.83 1.46 -7.29
N PRO A 292 16.10 1.02 -7.41
CA PRO A 292 17.03 1.66 -8.35
C PRO A 292 16.57 1.54 -9.80
N ALA A 293 15.87 0.47 -10.17
CA ALA A 293 15.27 0.31 -11.50
C ALA A 293 14.16 1.34 -11.75
N ALA A 294 13.26 1.56 -10.79
CA ALA A 294 12.20 2.55 -10.87
C ALA A 294 12.78 3.97 -10.99
N GLN A 295 13.73 4.33 -10.12
CA GLN A 295 14.39 5.65 -10.14
C GLN A 295 15.13 5.91 -11.46
N SER A 296 15.84 4.91 -11.98
CA SER A 296 16.53 5.01 -13.27
C SER A 296 15.56 5.13 -14.44
N SER A 297 14.42 4.45 -14.36
CA SER A 297 13.36 4.54 -15.37
C SER A 297 12.71 5.92 -15.37
N ASP A 298 12.41 6.47 -14.20
CA ASP A 298 11.88 7.83 -14.08
C ASP A 298 12.79 8.88 -14.68
N ALA A 299 14.10 8.79 -14.38
CA ALA A 299 15.09 9.69 -14.96
C ALA A 299 15.11 9.59 -16.49
N ALA A 300 15.07 8.37 -17.04
CA ALA A 300 15.04 8.15 -18.48
C ALA A 300 13.75 8.68 -19.13
N LEU A 301 12.59 8.44 -18.51
CA LEU A 301 11.29 8.93 -18.97
C LEU A 301 11.25 10.46 -19.00
N ALA A 302 11.76 11.11 -17.96
CA ALA A 302 11.86 12.57 -17.89
C ALA A 302 12.77 13.13 -18.99
N GLN A 303 13.90 12.46 -19.26
CA GLN A 303 14.85 12.85 -20.29
C GLN A 303 14.25 12.79 -21.70
N VAL A 304 13.46 11.75 -22.02
CA VAL A 304 12.85 11.60 -23.35
C VAL A 304 11.49 12.31 -23.51
N ALA A 305 10.90 12.84 -22.44
CA ALA A 305 9.57 13.45 -22.46
C ALA A 305 9.39 14.52 -23.55
N HIS A 306 10.40 15.36 -23.76
CA HIS A 306 10.38 16.44 -24.76
C HIS A 306 10.20 15.93 -26.20
N ARG A 307 10.65 14.71 -26.50
CA ARG A 307 10.48 14.07 -27.82
C ARG A 307 9.02 13.77 -28.14
N PHE A 308 8.20 13.66 -27.10
CA PHE A 308 6.75 13.46 -27.18
C PHE A 308 5.96 14.76 -26.95
N GLY A 309 6.64 15.91 -26.89
CA GLY A 309 6.00 17.21 -26.61
C GLY A 309 5.50 17.36 -25.17
N LEU A 310 6.06 16.58 -24.23
CA LEU A 310 5.68 16.61 -22.81
C LEU A 310 6.77 17.28 -21.97
N VAL A 311 6.37 17.87 -20.84
CA VAL A 311 7.27 18.49 -19.86
C VAL A 311 7.25 17.67 -18.58
N ALA A 312 8.42 17.12 -18.19
CA ALA A 312 8.56 16.29 -17.00
C ALA A 312 8.04 17.00 -15.73
N GLY A 313 7.38 16.25 -14.86
CA GLY A 313 6.79 16.75 -13.61
C GLY A 313 5.44 17.47 -13.76
N THR A 314 4.92 17.62 -14.98
CA THR A 314 3.55 18.14 -15.18
C THR A 314 2.50 17.03 -15.09
N ALA A 315 1.24 17.40 -14.80
CA ALA A 315 0.12 16.46 -14.81
C ALA A 315 -0.02 15.73 -16.15
N ASP A 316 0.18 16.45 -17.25
CA ASP A 316 0.11 15.90 -18.61
C ASP A 316 1.20 14.84 -18.85
N TYR A 317 2.42 15.09 -18.37
CA TYR A 317 3.51 14.11 -18.38
C TYR A 317 3.20 12.87 -17.52
N ASN A 318 2.71 13.07 -16.30
CA ASN A 318 2.42 11.98 -15.39
C ASN A 318 1.38 11.01 -15.98
N TRP A 319 0.28 11.56 -16.48
CA TRP A 319 -0.84 10.77 -16.94
C TRP A 319 -0.71 10.21 -18.35
N ARG A 320 0.11 10.82 -19.21
CA ARG A 320 0.26 10.35 -20.61
C ARG A 320 1.52 9.56 -20.86
N LEU A 321 2.57 9.78 -20.06
CA LEU A 321 3.86 9.12 -20.24
C LEU A 321 4.28 8.34 -19.00
N ARG A 322 4.54 9.01 -17.87
CA ARG A 322 5.20 8.36 -16.72
C ARG A 322 4.42 7.16 -16.19
N LEU A 323 3.21 7.38 -15.68
CA LEU A 323 2.40 6.33 -15.06
C LEU A 323 2.01 5.23 -16.06
N PRO A 324 1.57 5.54 -17.31
CA PRO A 324 1.34 4.51 -18.32
C PRO A 324 2.58 3.70 -18.68
N ALA A 325 3.76 4.32 -18.78
CA ALA A 325 5.00 3.60 -19.11
C ALA A 325 5.39 2.65 -17.99
N LEU A 326 5.38 3.11 -16.74
CA LEU A 326 5.67 2.27 -15.57
C LEU A 326 4.67 1.13 -15.43
N ALA A 327 3.38 1.38 -15.68
CA ALA A 327 2.34 0.36 -15.57
C ALA A 327 2.33 -0.67 -16.72
N GLN A 328 2.56 -0.24 -17.97
CA GLN A 328 2.37 -1.11 -19.15
C GLN A 328 3.68 -1.70 -19.71
N ILE A 329 4.81 -1.03 -19.48
CA ILE A 329 6.14 -1.49 -19.92
C ILE A 329 6.91 -2.12 -18.75
N GLY A 330 6.77 -1.55 -17.55
CA GLY A 330 7.47 -1.97 -16.34
C GLY A 330 8.86 -1.32 -16.19
N PRO A 331 9.27 -0.93 -14.98
CA PRO A 331 10.54 -0.23 -14.76
C PRO A 331 11.76 -1.10 -15.09
N MET A 332 11.71 -2.42 -14.91
CA MET A 332 12.86 -3.28 -15.23
C MET A 332 13.22 -3.23 -16.72
N ARG A 333 12.22 -3.21 -17.60
CA ARG A 333 12.43 -3.13 -19.05
C ARG A 333 12.87 -1.74 -19.48
N LEU A 334 12.30 -0.71 -18.87
CA LEU A 334 12.71 0.69 -19.11
C LEU A 334 14.15 0.94 -18.66
N TRP A 335 14.52 0.45 -17.48
CA TRP A 335 15.88 0.50 -16.97
C TRP A 335 16.86 -0.27 -17.86
N GLN A 336 16.53 -1.50 -18.26
CA GLN A 336 17.39 -2.26 -19.18
C GLN A 336 17.57 -1.54 -20.53
N ALA A 337 16.51 -0.94 -21.08
CA ALA A 337 16.60 -0.18 -22.32
C ALA A 337 17.47 1.08 -22.17
N SER A 338 17.31 1.83 -21.08
CA SER A 338 18.13 3.03 -20.85
C SER A 338 19.61 2.68 -20.68
N GLN A 339 19.92 1.56 -20.02
CA GLN A 339 21.31 1.10 -19.85
C GLN A 339 21.96 0.58 -21.14
N THR A 340 21.19 -0.01 -22.05
CA THR A 340 21.73 -0.69 -23.24
C THR A 340 21.71 0.17 -24.50
N GLY A 341 20.73 1.07 -24.64
CA GLY A 341 20.55 1.88 -25.84
C GLY A 341 20.11 3.32 -25.58
N GLY A 342 20.13 3.76 -24.31
CA GLY A 342 19.82 5.14 -23.90
C GLY A 342 18.45 5.64 -24.38
N ASP A 343 18.36 6.94 -24.62
CA ASP A 343 17.13 7.63 -25.03
C ASP A 343 16.42 6.97 -26.22
N THR A 344 17.18 6.50 -27.22
CA THR A 344 16.61 5.89 -28.44
C THR A 344 15.91 4.56 -28.13
N ALA A 345 16.49 3.72 -27.26
CA ALA A 345 15.87 2.47 -26.87
C ALA A 345 14.64 2.70 -25.98
N THR A 346 14.72 3.66 -25.05
CA THR A 346 13.58 4.06 -24.21
C THR A 346 12.43 4.62 -25.05
N GLU A 347 12.71 5.53 -25.99
CA GLU A 347 11.72 6.08 -26.94
C GLU A 347 11.06 4.99 -27.77
N LYS A 348 11.84 4.01 -28.24
CA LYS A 348 11.32 2.87 -28.98
C LYS A 348 10.34 2.05 -28.14
N LEU A 349 10.68 1.72 -26.89
CA LEU A 349 9.77 0.99 -26.00
C LEU A 349 8.45 1.74 -25.78
N ILE A 350 8.53 3.05 -25.53
CA ILE A 350 7.34 3.91 -25.36
C ILE A 350 6.46 3.89 -26.61
N THR A 351 7.06 3.99 -27.79
CA THR A 351 6.35 4.02 -29.07
C THR A 351 5.71 2.66 -29.37
N ASP A 352 6.44 1.58 -29.19
CA ASP A 352 5.95 0.21 -29.42
C ASP A 352 4.79 -0.15 -28.47
N ALA A 353 4.80 0.38 -27.24
CA ALA A 353 3.74 0.17 -26.26
C ALA A 353 2.43 0.92 -26.59
N GLY A 354 2.44 1.86 -27.54
CA GLY A 354 1.24 2.58 -27.97
C GLY A 354 0.63 3.46 -26.87
N LEU A 355 1.46 4.05 -26.00
CA LEU A 355 1.01 4.89 -24.90
C LEU A 355 0.19 6.11 -25.40
N PRO A 356 -0.71 6.68 -24.56
CA PRO A 356 -1.63 7.77 -24.95
C PRO A 356 -0.93 9.14 -25.08
N LEU A 357 0.03 9.23 -26.00
CA LEU A 357 0.93 10.37 -26.16
C LEU A 357 0.36 11.54 -26.97
N LYS A 358 -0.87 11.46 -27.51
CA LYS A 358 -1.53 12.57 -28.23
C LYS A 358 -2.62 13.19 -27.36
N GLY A 359 -2.69 14.53 -27.36
CA GLY A 359 -3.70 15.29 -26.60
C GLY A 359 -5.12 14.97 -27.10
N ARG A 360 -6.07 14.85 -26.16
CA ARG A 360 -7.51 14.85 -26.47
C ARG A 360 -8.00 16.25 -26.75
#